data_AF-A0AA38FSF1-F1
#
_entry.id   AF-A0AA38FSF1-F1
#
_cell.length_a   1.000
_cell.length_b   1.000
_cell.length_c   1.000
_cell.angle_alpha   90.00
_cell.angle_beta   90.00
_cell.angle_gamma   90.00
#
_symmetry.space_group_name_H-M   'P 1'
#
loop_
_entity.id
_entity.type
_entity.pdbx_description
1 polymer ?
#
loop_
_entity_poly.entity_id
_entity_poly.type
_entity_poly.pdbx_seq_one_letter_code
_entity_poly.pdbx_strand_id
1 'polypeptide(L)'
;VLEGRAEGMGSAAGLVDKATSDLLVGPDWTVNLEICDVINNDHGQAKDVIRAVKKRIGHKSPRVQLLALTLLETMIKNCGEIVHFQVAERNILQEMVKIVRKKADMNVRDKILVLLDAWQEAFGGPRGKYPQYFWAYDELR
;
A
#
# COMPACT_ATOMS: atom_id res chain seq x y z
N VAL A 1 35.42 0.18 24.55
CA VAL A 1 35.49 0.52 23.12
C VAL A 1 34.28 -0.15 22.48
N LEU A 2 33.10 0.50 22.56
CA LEU A 2 32.42 1.18 21.43
C LEU A 2 32.21 0.17 20.29
N GLU A 3 31.02 -0.22 19.85
CA GLU A 3 29.76 0.48 19.50
C GLU A 3 28.62 -0.56 19.60
N GLY A 4 27.32 -0.28 19.61
CA GLY A 4 26.55 0.92 19.39
C GLY A 4 25.11 0.54 19.74
N ARG A 5 24.47 1.44 20.46
CA ARG A 5 23.11 1.42 20.96
C ARG A 5 22.14 1.04 19.83
N ALA A 6 21.35 -0.02 20.01
CA ALA A 6 20.11 -0.20 19.25
C ALA A 6 19.13 0.90 19.72
N GLU A 7 19.35 2.13 19.27
CA GLU A 7 18.38 3.20 19.40
C GLU A 7 17.18 2.81 18.54
N GLY A 8 16.01 2.72 19.19
CA GLY A 8 14.79 2.11 18.67
C GLY A 8 14.49 2.39 17.20
N MET A 9 14.71 1.39 16.37
CA MET A 9 14.01 1.28 15.10
C MET A 9 12.56 0.99 15.46
N GLY A 10 11.68 1.98 15.30
CA GLY A 10 10.24 1.75 15.35
C GLY A 10 9.88 0.57 14.45
N SER A 11 8.90 -0.24 14.84
CA SER A 11 8.50 -1.40 14.03
C SER A 11 8.23 -0.98 12.58
N ALA A 12 8.43 -1.88 11.59
CA ALA A 12 8.14 -1.58 10.20
C ALA A 12 6.70 -1.06 9.99
N ALA A 13 5.76 -1.48 10.84
CA ALA A 13 4.41 -0.94 10.91
C ALA A 13 4.32 0.52 11.41
N GLY A 14 5.19 0.93 12.34
CA GLY A 14 5.28 2.32 12.81
C GLY A 14 5.77 3.30 11.73
N LEU A 15 6.63 2.84 10.81
CA LEU A 15 7.02 3.63 9.63
C LEU A 15 5.81 3.94 8.74
N VAL A 16 4.85 3.02 8.62
CA VAL A 16 3.61 3.24 7.86
C VAL A 16 2.76 4.35 8.48
N ASP A 17 2.65 4.40 9.80
CA ASP A 17 1.93 5.49 10.49
C ASP A 17 2.62 6.85 10.25
N LYS A 18 3.96 6.88 10.25
CA LYS A 18 4.75 8.08 9.91
C LYS A 18 4.52 8.52 8.46
N ALA A 19 4.68 7.61 7.49
CA ALA A 19 4.51 7.85 6.06
C ALA A 19 3.11 8.33 5.66
N THR A 20 2.11 8.05 6.50
CA THR A 20 0.70 8.35 6.22
C THR A 20 0.06 9.24 7.28
N SER A 21 0.87 9.99 8.04
CA SER A 21 0.38 10.96 9.02
C SER A 21 -0.50 12.02 8.36
N ASP A 22 -1.58 12.42 9.04
CA ASP A 22 -2.49 13.48 8.59
C ASP A 22 -1.87 14.89 8.63
N LEU A 23 -0.74 15.03 9.32
CA LEU A 23 0.09 16.23 9.38
C LEU A 23 0.93 16.44 8.12
N LEU A 24 1.10 15.41 7.28
CA LEU A 24 1.85 15.53 6.04
C LEU A 24 1.09 16.36 5.00
N VAL A 25 1.79 17.24 4.30
CA VAL A 25 1.24 18.00 3.16
C VAL A 25 1.25 17.22 1.85
N GLY A 26 2.03 16.14 1.79
CA GLY A 26 2.19 15.24 0.64
C GLY A 26 3.02 14.01 1.02
N PRO A 27 3.31 13.12 0.05
CA PRO A 27 4.09 11.90 0.32
C PRO A 27 5.49 12.22 0.85
N ASP A 28 5.89 11.56 1.94
CA ASP A 28 7.28 11.54 2.40
C ASP A 28 8.03 10.43 1.66
N TRP A 29 8.65 10.79 0.53
CA TRP A 29 9.36 9.83 -0.31
C TRP A 29 10.53 9.16 0.39
N THR A 30 11.17 9.85 1.34
CA THR A 30 12.26 9.28 2.13
C THR A 30 11.75 8.12 2.97
N VAL A 31 10.64 8.31 3.70
CA VAL A 31 10.06 7.24 4.53
C VAL A 31 9.43 6.13 3.67
N ASN A 32 8.83 6.47 2.53
CA ASN A 32 8.28 5.46 1.61
C ASN A 32 9.37 4.52 1.06
N LEU A 33 10.53 5.06 0.69
CA LEU A 33 11.67 4.27 0.21
C LEU A 33 12.32 3.48 1.35
N GLU A 34 12.42 4.06 2.55
CA GLU A 34 12.88 3.35 3.76
C GLU A 34 12.01 2.10 4.04
N ILE A 35 10.68 2.21 3.91
CA ILE A 35 9.78 1.05 4.05
C ILE A 35 10.06 -0.02 2.99
N CYS A 36 10.34 0.39 1.75
CA CYS A 36 10.68 -0.55 0.68
C CYS A 36 12.00 -1.26 0.97
N ASP A 37 13.01 -0.53 1.45
CA ASP A 37 14.31 -1.09 1.84
C ASP A 37 14.16 -2.08 3.00
N VAL A 38 13.33 -1.76 4.00
CA VAL A 38 13.02 -2.67 5.12
C VAL A 38 12.42 -3.97 4.61
N ILE A 39 11.45 -3.91 3.69
CA ILE A 39 10.83 -5.11 3.12
C ILE A 39 11.84 -5.90 2.28
N ASN A 40 12.63 -5.23 1.45
CA ASN A 40 13.59 -5.88 0.55
C ASN A 40 14.75 -6.54 1.30
N ASN A 41 15.13 -5.99 2.47
CA ASN A 41 16.13 -6.60 3.36
C ASN A 41 15.56 -7.75 4.19
N ASP A 42 14.29 -7.68 4.60
CA ASP A 42 13.59 -8.74 5.32
C ASP A 42 12.14 -8.90 4.83
N HIS A 43 11.94 -9.85 3.92
CA HIS A 43 10.62 -10.21 3.39
C HIS A 43 9.61 -10.62 4.48
N GLY A 44 10.08 -11.03 5.67
CA GLY A 44 9.23 -11.32 6.83
C GLY A 44 8.41 -10.13 7.30
N GLN A 45 8.91 -8.89 7.09
CA GLN A 45 8.22 -7.65 7.45
C GLN A 45 7.01 -7.34 6.57
N ALA A 46 6.98 -7.86 5.33
CA ALA A 46 5.98 -7.49 4.32
C ALA A 46 4.55 -7.69 4.83
N LYS A 47 4.29 -8.78 5.57
CA LYS A 47 2.96 -9.09 6.11
C LYS A 47 2.45 -8.01 7.06
N ASP A 48 3.30 -7.53 7.96
CA ASP A 48 2.92 -6.57 8.99
C ASP A 48 2.83 -5.15 8.43
N VAL A 49 3.73 -4.79 7.50
CA VAL A 49 3.65 -3.52 6.75
C VAL A 49 2.35 -3.48 5.93
N ILE A 50 2.02 -4.53 5.19
CA ILE A 50 0.80 -4.63 4.38
C ILE A 50 -0.46 -4.53 5.26
N ARG A 51 -0.45 -5.16 6.45
CA ARG A 51 -1.55 -5.02 7.41
C ARG A 51 -1.71 -3.56 7.87
N ALA A 52 -0.61 -2.88 8.17
CA ALA A 52 -0.64 -1.47 8.56
C ALA A 52 -1.17 -0.59 7.41
N VAL A 53 -0.67 -0.78 6.18
CA VAL A 53 -1.15 -0.03 4.98
C VAL A 53 -2.65 -0.21 4.78
N LYS A 54 -3.16 -1.45 4.88
CA LYS A 54 -4.60 -1.72 4.79
C LYS A 54 -5.41 -0.92 5.82
N LYS A 55 -4.93 -0.83 7.06
CA LYS A 55 -5.58 -0.03 8.12
C LYS A 55 -5.61 1.45 7.74
N ARG A 56 -4.54 1.98 7.14
CA ARG A 56 -4.46 3.38 6.69
C ARG A 56 -5.36 3.66 5.47
N ILE A 57 -5.50 2.72 4.54
CA ILE A 57 -6.46 2.81 3.42
C ILE A 57 -7.91 2.86 3.93
N GLY A 58 -8.24 2.13 4.99
CA GLY A 58 -9.56 2.16 5.64
C GLY A 58 -9.81 3.38 6.56
N HIS A 59 -8.89 4.35 6.61
CA HIS A 59 -9.01 5.50 7.50
C HIS A 59 -10.09 6.50 7.03
N LYS A 60 -10.66 7.28 7.96
CA LYS A 60 -11.73 8.25 7.64
C LYS A 60 -11.23 9.51 6.92
N SER A 61 -9.96 9.86 7.10
CA SER A 61 -9.35 11.04 6.49
C SER A 61 -8.93 10.74 5.05
N PRO A 62 -9.48 11.44 4.03
CA PRO A 62 -9.08 11.26 2.63
C PRO A 62 -7.58 11.46 2.41
N ARG A 63 -6.96 12.38 3.15
CA ARG A 63 -5.50 12.61 3.10
C ARG A 63 -4.72 11.37 3.51
N VAL A 64 -5.09 10.74 4.62
CA VAL A 64 -4.43 9.50 5.08
C VAL A 64 -4.62 8.38 4.06
N GLN A 65 -5.81 8.27 3.46
CA GLN A 65 -6.07 7.28 2.41
C GLN A 65 -5.19 7.51 1.18
N LEU A 66 -5.08 8.76 0.71
CA LEU A 66 -4.24 9.13 -0.45
C LEU A 66 -2.76 8.84 -0.19
N LEU A 67 -2.25 9.17 0.99
CA LEU A 67 -0.87 8.86 1.37
C LEU A 67 -0.64 7.35 1.43
N ALA A 68 -1.59 6.59 2.00
CA ALA A 68 -1.51 5.13 2.07
C ALA A 68 -1.58 4.46 0.69
N LEU A 69 -2.42 4.96 -0.21
CA LEU A 69 -2.51 4.49 -1.60
C LEU A 69 -1.21 4.80 -2.37
N THR A 70 -0.59 5.96 -2.12
CA THR A 70 0.69 6.33 -2.72
C THR A 70 1.83 5.45 -2.19
N LEU A 71 1.85 5.16 -0.90
CA LEU A 71 2.80 4.21 -0.31
C LEU A 71 2.61 2.81 -0.89
N LEU A 72 1.36 2.32 -0.99
CA LEU A 72 1.06 1.02 -1.58
C LEU A 72 1.54 0.91 -3.02
N GLU A 73 1.30 1.93 -3.84
CA GLU A 73 1.82 2.02 -5.22
C GLU A 73 3.35 1.95 -5.25
N THR A 74 4.01 2.67 -4.35
CA THR A 74 5.47 2.66 -4.23
C THR A 74 5.99 1.26 -3.89
N MET A 75 5.37 0.58 -2.94
CA MET A 75 5.75 -0.78 -2.55
C MET A 75 5.53 -1.79 -3.69
N ILE A 76 4.42 -1.70 -4.44
CA ILE A 76 4.18 -2.55 -5.62
C ILE A 76 5.29 -2.38 -6.66
N LYS A 77 5.77 -1.15 -6.87
CA LYS A 77 6.82 -0.84 -7.85
C LYS A 77 8.23 -1.26 -7.43
N ASN A 78 8.52 -1.31 -6.12
CA ASN A 78 9.90 -1.44 -5.62
C ASN A 78 10.20 -2.73 -4.84
N CYS A 79 9.18 -3.46 -4.37
CA CYS A 79 9.40 -4.64 -3.52
C CYS A 79 9.16 -5.99 -4.23
N GLY A 80 8.75 -5.95 -5.49
CA GLY A 80 8.53 -7.15 -6.30
C GLY A 80 7.50 -8.13 -5.73
N GLU A 81 7.74 -9.41 -6.01
CA GLU A 81 6.77 -10.50 -5.88
C GLU A 81 6.14 -10.64 -4.47
N ILE A 82 6.93 -10.43 -3.41
CA ILE A 82 6.44 -10.61 -2.04
C ILE A 82 5.31 -9.62 -1.71
N VAL A 83 5.41 -8.37 -2.17
CA VAL A 83 4.37 -7.37 -1.95
C VAL A 83 3.18 -7.64 -2.86
N HIS A 84 3.40 -8.01 -4.12
CA HIS A 84 2.31 -8.35 -5.05
C HIS A 84 1.43 -9.47 -4.49
N PHE A 85 2.06 -10.52 -3.97
CA PHE A 85 1.40 -11.64 -3.29
C PHE A 85 0.62 -11.19 -2.06
N GLN A 86 1.25 -10.45 -1.13
CA GLN A 86 0.57 -10.03 0.10
C GLN A 86 -0.63 -9.12 -0.18
N VAL A 87 -0.56 -8.25 -1.19
CA VAL A 87 -1.70 -7.38 -1.57
C VAL A 87 -2.89 -8.21 -2.07
N ALA A 88 -2.63 -9.21 -2.91
CA ALA A 88 -3.65 -10.13 -3.41
C ALA A 88 -4.27 -10.97 -2.27
N GLU A 89 -3.46 -11.46 -1.34
CA GLU A 89 -3.89 -12.36 -0.25
C GLU A 89 -4.54 -11.66 0.95
N ARG A 90 -4.33 -10.35 1.14
CA ARG A 90 -4.74 -9.64 2.37
C ARG A 90 -6.02 -8.82 2.21
N ASN A 91 -6.80 -9.05 1.15
CA ASN A 91 -8.04 -8.34 0.87
C ASN A 91 -7.84 -6.81 0.84
N ILE A 92 -6.68 -6.33 0.37
CA ILE A 92 -6.46 -4.89 0.14
C ILE A 92 -7.30 -4.42 -1.03
N LEU A 93 -7.27 -5.17 -2.13
CA LEU A 93 -8.03 -4.88 -3.34
C LEU A 93 -9.54 -4.78 -3.04
N GLN A 94 -10.07 -5.69 -2.22
CA GLN A 94 -11.46 -5.68 -1.80
C GLN A 94 -11.81 -4.49 -0.89
N GLU A 95 -10.88 -4.02 -0.04
CA GLU A 95 -11.11 -2.79 0.72
C GLU A 95 -11.15 -1.55 -0.20
N MET A 96 -10.30 -1.52 -1.24
CA MET A 96 -10.30 -0.46 -2.26
C MET A 96 -11.63 -0.42 -3.04
N VAL A 97 -12.11 -1.58 -3.50
CA VAL A 97 -13.43 -1.72 -4.17
C VAL A 97 -14.56 -1.20 -3.28
N LYS A 98 -14.58 -1.61 -2.01
CA LYS A 98 -15.56 -1.16 -1.01
C LYS A 98 -15.53 0.35 -0.79
N ILE A 99 -14.35 0.97 -0.83
CA ILE A 99 -14.22 2.43 -0.72
C ILE A 99 -14.84 3.11 -1.94
N VAL A 100 -14.53 2.66 -3.16
CA VAL A 100 -15.08 3.25 -4.40
C VAL A 100 -16.61 3.11 -4.48
N ARG A 101 -17.15 1.97 -4.06
CA ARG A 101 -18.62 1.73 -4.04
C ARG A 101 -19.35 2.57 -3.01
N LYS A 102 -18.66 3.05 -1.97
CA LYS A 102 -19.21 4.01 -1.01
C LYS A 102 -19.08 5.43 -1.57
N LYS A 103 -19.81 6.38 -0.99
CA LYS A 103 -19.68 7.81 -1.31
C LYS A 103 -18.36 8.38 -0.75
N ALA A 104 -17.24 7.90 -1.27
CA ALA A 104 -15.89 8.32 -0.92
C ALA A 104 -15.53 9.70 -1.48
N ASP A 105 -14.43 10.27 -0.98
CA ASP A 105 -13.81 11.45 -1.58
C ASP A 105 -13.41 11.18 -3.04
N MET A 106 -13.63 12.17 -3.92
CA MET A 106 -13.40 12.02 -5.36
C MET A 106 -11.95 11.69 -5.67
N ASN A 107 -10.98 12.34 -5.00
CA ASN A 107 -9.56 12.09 -5.28
C ASN A 107 -9.13 10.69 -4.84
N VAL A 108 -9.68 10.20 -3.72
CA VAL A 108 -9.45 8.84 -3.25
C VAL A 108 -10.01 7.83 -4.25
N ARG A 109 -11.24 8.06 -4.72
CA ARG A 109 -11.89 7.23 -5.72
C ARG A 109 -11.08 7.18 -7.02
N ASP A 110 -10.70 8.33 -7.55
CA ASP A 110 -9.96 8.43 -8.81
C ASP A 110 -8.59 7.75 -8.69
N LYS A 111 -7.88 7.95 -7.57
CA LYS A 111 -6.61 7.28 -7.32
C LYS A 111 -6.77 5.76 -7.29
N ILE A 112 -7.80 5.23 -6.63
CA ILE A 112 -8.06 3.78 -6.60
C ILE A 112 -8.32 3.23 -8.00
N LEU A 113 -9.18 3.91 -8.78
CA LEU A 113 -9.52 3.46 -10.14
C LEU A 113 -8.27 3.42 -11.04
N VAL A 114 -7.44 4.46 -11.00
CA VAL A 114 -6.18 4.51 -11.76
C VAL A 114 -5.22 3.39 -11.34
N LEU A 115 -5.10 3.10 -10.04
CA LEU A 115 -4.22 2.03 -9.56
C LEU A 115 -4.73 0.65 -9.97
N LEU A 116 -6.03 0.38 -9.85
CA LEU A 116 -6.60 -0.92 -10.22
C LEU A 116 -6.50 -1.17 -11.73
N ASP A 117 -6.74 -0.15 -12.55
CA ASP A 117 -6.56 -0.23 -14.00
C ASP A 117 -5.10 -0.50 -14.37
N ALA A 118 -4.16 0.27 -13.83
CA ALA A 118 -2.74 0.08 -14.09
C ALA A 118 -2.24 -1.30 -13.63
N TRP A 119 -2.69 -1.78 -12.48
CA TRP A 119 -2.24 -3.07 -11.94
C TRP A 119 -2.86 -4.25 -12.68
N GLN A 120 -4.14 -4.20 -13.08
CA GLN A 120 -4.72 -5.31 -13.84
C GLN A 120 -3.99 -5.49 -15.19
N GLU A 121 -3.62 -4.40 -15.87
CA GLU A 121 -2.82 -4.49 -17.09
C GLU A 121 -1.43 -5.05 -16.81
N ALA A 122 -0.72 -4.48 -15.82
CA ALA A 122 0.63 -4.89 -15.47
C ALA A 122 0.73 -6.36 -15.03
N PHE A 123 -0.32 -6.89 -14.41
CA PHE A 123 -0.36 -8.29 -13.96
C PHE A 123 -0.99 -9.26 -14.96
N GLY A 124 -1.37 -8.82 -16.16
CA GLY A 124 -1.81 -9.69 -17.26
C GLY A 124 -3.32 -10.01 -17.28
N GLY A 125 -4.14 -9.20 -16.61
CA GLY A 125 -5.60 -9.30 -16.61
C GLY A 125 -6.12 -10.62 -16.01
N PRO A 126 -7.22 -11.20 -16.52
CA PRO A 126 -7.88 -12.37 -15.92
C PRO A 126 -7.04 -13.66 -16.00
N ARG A 127 -6.04 -13.71 -16.88
CA ARG A 127 -5.12 -14.85 -17.06
C ARG A 127 -3.76 -14.61 -16.41
N GLY A 128 -3.61 -13.49 -15.72
CA GLY A 128 -2.42 -13.09 -15.01
C GLY A 128 -2.07 -14.00 -13.84
N LYS A 129 -0.84 -13.88 -13.34
CA LYS A 129 -0.42 -14.56 -12.10
C LYS A 129 -1.25 -14.13 -10.89
N TYR A 130 -1.69 -12.86 -10.90
CA TYR A 130 -2.53 -12.26 -9.87
C TYR A 130 -3.87 -11.79 -10.46
N PRO A 131 -4.79 -12.71 -10.79
CA PRO A 131 -6.07 -12.35 -11.38
C PRO A 131 -6.96 -11.53 -10.43
N GLN A 132 -6.66 -11.51 -9.12
CA GLN A 132 -7.36 -10.71 -8.12
C GLN A 132 -7.36 -9.20 -8.45
N TYR A 133 -6.27 -8.68 -9.05
CA TYR A 133 -6.20 -7.28 -9.47
C TYR A 133 -7.22 -6.99 -10.57
N PHE A 134 -7.34 -7.89 -11.55
CA PHE A 134 -8.36 -7.81 -12.60
C PHE A 134 -9.77 -7.85 -12.04
N TRP A 135 -10.08 -8.82 -11.17
CA TRP A 135 -11.43 -8.94 -10.62
C TRP A 135 -11.84 -7.72 -9.79
N ALA A 136 -10.91 -7.10 -9.07
CA ALA A 136 -11.18 -5.86 -8.35
C ALA A 136 -11.46 -4.67 -9.27
N TYR A 137 -10.77 -4.59 -10.41
CA TYR A 137 -11.04 -3.58 -11.44
C TYR A 137 -12.41 -3.82 -12.12
N ASP A 138 -12.66 -5.05 -12.59
CA ASP A 138 -13.87 -5.43 -13.31
C ASP A 138 -15.14 -5.20 -12.48
N GLU A 139 -15.06 -5.40 -11.17
CA GLU A 139 -16.16 -5.17 -10.22
C GLU A 139 -16.60 -3.68 -10.12
N LEU A 140 -15.75 -2.75 -10.55
CA LEU A 140 -15.99 -1.30 -10.51
C LEU A 140 -16.29 -0.67 -11.88
N ARG A 141 -16.22 -1.46 -12.95
CA ARG A 141 -16.51 -1.02 -14.32
C ARG A 141 -18.00 -0.93 -14.59
#